data_AF-A0A2K8X8D4-F1
#
_entry.id   AF-A0A2K8X8D4-F1
#
_cell.length_a   1.000
_cell.length_b   1.000
_cell.length_c   1.000
_cell.angle_alpha   90.00
_cell.angle_beta   90.00
_cell.angle_gamma   90.00
#
_symmetry.space_group_name_H-M   'P 1'
#
loop_
_entity.id
_entity.type
_entity.pdbx_description
1 polymer ?
#
loop_
_entity_poly.entity_id
_entity_poly.type
_entity_poly.pdbx_seq_one_letter_code
_entity_poly.pdbx_strand_id
1 'polypeptide(L)'
;MEQKMNKILLIISCITLLSCNDKKNTPEATPITDIKVEGAISYELLEKDLECNGKSYQYSIPNFNSKTAADKVLNNAITGLITRDFIDVTYVQGTPLKNLFDIFTNRRERVLCRDQKNEGLLDLNTVFVSDVEKFTSYELKYTRGNEKGRLLRTFLKPELKEIHLSDLIPENKKGDIKIIFDANLQQAVANLINEIPGGDLQNKFIEHVRNTAFQFDPKDFENSGLAFQFNSEISKNLRLSKKVELPKEFDFLNDTVIVEIDAYQLTHYLDLSRIIN
;
A
#
# COMPACT_ATOMS: atom_id res chain seq x y z
N MET A 1 -2.57 -84.15 -19.38
CA MET A 1 -1.20 -83.57 -19.39
C MET A 1 -1.35 -82.08 -19.13
N GLU A 2 -0.79 -81.64 -18.02
CA GLU A 2 -0.65 -80.27 -17.49
C GLU A 2 -1.80 -79.26 -17.61
N GLN A 3 -2.50 -79.12 -16.48
CA GLN A 3 -3.11 -77.86 -16.02
C GLN A 3 -2.02 -76.84 -15.67
N LYS A 4 -2.21 -75.57 -16.04
CA LYS A 4 -1.83 -74.44 -15.20
C LYS A 4 -2.95 -73.39 -15.17
N MET A 5 -3.58 -73.32 -13.99
CA MET A 5 -4.35 -72.20 -13.45
C MET A 5 -3.71 -70.84 -13.77
N ASN A 6 -4.52 -69.88 -14.22
CA ASN A 6 -4.31 -68.47 -13.92
C ASN A 6 -5.51 -67.96 -13.13
N LYS A 7 -5.22 -67.48 -11.92
CA LYS A 7 -6.18 -67.08 -10.90
C LYS A 7 -6.88 -65.77 -11.29
N ILE A 8 -8.18 -65.78 -11.10
CA ILE A 8 -9.04 -64.61 -10.93
C ILE A 8 -8.50 -63.76 -9.76
N LEU A 9 -8.32 -62.45 -9.97
CA LEU A 9 -8.81 -61.46 -9.00
C LEU A 9 -9.00 -60.09 -9.66
N LEU A 10 -10.26 -59.70 -9.71
CA LEU A 10 -10.79 -58.38 -10.02
C LEU A 10 -10.48 -57.46 -8.82
N ILE A 11 -9.71 -56.38 -9.01
CA ILE A 11 -9.67 -55.26 -8.07
C ILE A 11 -9.93 -53.99 -8.87
N ILE A 12 -11.19 -53.55 -8.80
CA ILE A 12 -11.60 -52.18 -9.03
C ILE A 12 -11.37 -51.45 -7.71
N SER A 13 -10.45 -50.50 -7.65
CA SER A 13 -10.53 -49.40 -6.69
C SER A 13 -9.73 -48.19 -7.14
N CYS A 14 -10.45 -47.07 -7.13
CA CYS A 14 -10.05 -45.67 -7.30
C CYS A 14 -8.60 -45.34 -6.94
N ILE A 15 -7.87 -44.70 -7.87
CA ILE A 15 -7.04 -43.55 -7.51
C ILE A 15 -7.36 -42.43 -8.49
N THR A 16 -8.13 -41.51 -7.93
CA THR A 16 -8.49 -40.18 -8.40
C THR A 16 -7.31 -39.42 -9.02
N LEU A 17 -7.63 -38.74 -10.13
CA LEU A 17 -6.95 -37.57 -10.66
C LEU A 17 -6.39 -36.70 -9.53
N LEU A 18 -5.06 -36.66 -9.40
CA LEU A 18 -4.34 -35.63 -8.66
C LEU A 18 -4.49 -34.31 -9.41
N SER A 19 -5.66 -33.70 -9.25
CA SER A 19 -5.82 -32.26 -9.33
C SER A 19 -5.17 -31.69 -8.06
N CYS A 20 -3.88 -31.34 -8.13
CA CYS A 20 -3.27 -30.43 -7.17
C CYS A 20 -3.94 -29.06 -7.31
N ASN A 21 -5.09 -28.94 -6.65
CA ASN A 21 -5.68 -27.66 -6.34
C ASN A 21 -4.94 -27.15 -5.10
N ASP A 22 -3.72 -26.65 -5.30
CA ASP A 22 -3.00 -25.91 -4.26
C ASP A 22 -3.74 -24.58 -4.09
N LYS A 23 -4.84 -24.63 -3.32
CA LYS A 23 -5.23 -23.49 -2.50
C LYS A 23 -4.00 -23.16 -1.67
N LYS A 24 -3.26 -22.14 -2.10
CA LYS A 24 -2.30 -21.43 -1.25
C LYS A 24 -3.08 -21.02 -0.01
N ASN A 25 -2.96 -21.83 1.04
CA ASN A 25 -3.27 -21.43 2.39
C ASN A 25 -2.24 -20.35 2.72
N THR A 26 -2.59 -19.10 2.42
CA THR A 26 -2.00 -17.96 3.10
C THR A 26 -2.16 -18.27 4.59
N PRO A 27 -1.09 -18.27 5.41
CA PRO A 27 -1.25 -18.41 6.84
C PRO A 27 -2.21 -17.30 7.28
N GLU A 28 -3.42 -17.66 7.72
CA GLU A 28 -4.26 -16.72 8.45
C GLU A 28 -3.42 -16.25 9.63
N ALA A 29 -3.01 -14.99 9.59
CA ALA A 29 -2.30 -14.38 10.70
C ALA A 29 -3.19 -14.53 11.92
N THR A 30 -2.70 -15.23 12.95
CA THR A 30 -3.37 -15.29 14.24
C THR A 30 -3.67 -13.85 14.65
N PRO A 31 -4.93 -13.47 14.86
CA PRO A 31 -5.25 -12.08 15.18
C PRO A 31 -4.50 -11.74 16.47
N ILE A 32 -3.69 -10.69 16.43
CA ILE A 32 -3.04 -10.15 17.63
C ILE A 32 -4.14 -9.48 18.44
N THR A 33 -4.91 -10.28 19.17
CA THR A 33 -5.96 -9.81 20.06
C THR A 33 -5.31 -9.28 21.33
N ASP A 34 -5.69 -8.07 21.72
CA ASP A 34 -5.25 -7.33 22.92
C ASP A 34 -4.02 -6.41 22.79
N ILE A 35 -3.95 -5.63 21.71
CA ILE A 35 -3.12 -4.41 21.72
C ILE A 35 -3.97 -3.23 22.19
N LYS A 36 -3.52 -2.55 23.25
CA LYS A 36 -4.06 -1.25 23.66
C LYS A 36 -2.91 -0.24 23.73
N VAL A 37 -3.00 0.80 22.92
CA VAL A 37 -2.05 1.91 22.92
C VAL A 37 -2.77 3.20 23.19
N GLU A 38 -2.37 3.88 24.25
CA GLU A 38 -2.83 5.23 24.58
C GLU A 38 -1.70 6.22 24.30
N GLY A 39 -2.05 7.40 23.77
CA GLY A 39 -1.08 8.46 23.48
C GLY A 39 -0.20 8.19 22.25
N ALA A 40 0.87 8.99 22.13
CA ALA A 40 1.76 8.96 20.97
C ALA A 40 2.68 7.71 20.96
N ILE A 41 2.91 7.17 19.76
CA ILE A 41 3.81 6.06 19.48
C ILE A 41 5.11 6.64 18.92
N SER A 42 6.19 6.42 19.65
CA SER A 42 7.53 6.75 19.16
C SER A 42 7.82 6.04 17.84
N TYR A 43 8.44 6.76 16.92
CA TYR A 43 8.99 6.24 15.69
C TYR A 43 10.33 6.91 15.39
N GLU A 44 11.20 6.20 14.69
CA GLU A 44 12.38 6.78 14.05
C GLU A 44 12.21 6.70 12.53
N LEU A 45 12.74 7.68 11.79
CA LEU A 45 12.89 7.55 10.34
C LEU A 45 14.19 6.80 10.06
N LEU A 46 14.09 5.66 9.37
CA LEU A 46 15.24 4.92 8.87
C LEU A 46 15.53 5.41 7.47
N GLU A 47 16.74 5.94 7.27
CA GLU A 47 17.12 6.61 6.03
C GLU A 47 18.42 6.03 5.46
N LYS A 48 18.45 5.87 4.15
CA LYS A 48 19.61 5.41 3.40
C LYS A 48 19.59 5.96 1.98
N ASP A 49 20.66 6.66 1.64
CA ASP A 49 20.97 7.06 0.27
C ASP A 49 22.01 6.10 -0.32
N LEU A 50 21.75 5.63 -1.55
CA LEU A 50 22.68 4.81 -2.32
C LEU A 50 23.06 5.53 -3.60
N GLU A 51 24.35 5.79 -3.80
CA GLU A 51 24.87 6.33 -5.04
C GLU A 51 25.48 5.22 -5.90
N CYS A 52 24.84 4.92 -7.04
CA CYS A 52 25.30 3.90 -7.97
C CYS A 52 25.41 4.49 -9.38
N ASN A 53 26.61 4.49 -9.97
CA ASN A 53 26.83 4.87 -11.38
C ASN A 53 26.25 6.26 -11.75
N GLY A 54 26.36 7.24 -10.84
CA GLY A 54 25.84 8.60 -11.04
C GLY A 54 24.32 8.74 -10.86
N LYS A 55 23.61 7.69 -10.41
CA LYS A 55 22.22 7.75 -9.95
C LYS A 55 22.18 7.67 -8.43
N SER A 56 21.30 8.46 -7.83
CA SER A 56 20.99 8.40 -6.39
C SER A 56 19.65 7.69 -6.21
N TYR A 57 19.61 6.76 -5.25
CA TYR A 57 18.41 6.05 -4.82
C TYR A 57 18.18 6.36 -3.35
N GLN A 58 16.96 6.77 -3.00
CA GLN A 58 16.64 7.21 -1.64
C GLN A 58 15.62 6.27 -0.99
N TYR A 59 15.95 5.82 0.21
CA TYR A 59 15.08 4.98 1.03
C TYR A 59 14.87 5.63 2.40
N SER A 60 13.64 6.00 2.70
CA SER A 60 13.20 6.58 3.98
C SER A 60 11.87 5.94 4.40
N ILE A 61 11.86 5.24 5.53
CA ILE A 61 10.66 4.61 6.12
C ILE A 61 10.53 4.93 7.61
N PRO A 62 9.30 5.06 8.15
CA PRO A 62 9.11 5.10 9.58
C PRO A 62 9.27 3.69 10.15
N ASN A 63 10.01 3.61 11.25
CA ASN A 63 10.09 2.42 12.10
C ASN A 63 9.41 2.73 13.42
N PHE A 64 8.17 2.27 13.57
CA PHE A 64 7.43 2.37 14.82
C PHE A 64 8.11 1.45 15.83
N ASN A 65 8.60 2.02 16.93
CA ASN A 65 9.44 1.31 17.91
C ASN A 65 8.75 1.26 19.27
N SER A 66 7.47 0.89 19.28
CA SER A 66 6.76 0.64 20.53
C SER A 66 7.36 -0.56 21.25
N LYS A 67 7.48 -0.49 22.57
CA LYS A 67 7.87 -1.64 23.41
C LYS A 67 6.76 -2.71 23.54
N THR A 68 5.72 -2.61 22.72
CA THR A 68 4.52 -3.47 22.69
C THR A 68 4.32 -4.04 21.30
N ALA A 69 3.38 -4.97 21.10
CA ALA A 69 3.07 -5.56 19.80
C ALA A 69 2.47 -4.56 18.77
N ALA A 70 2.31 -3.28 19.12
CA ALA A 70 1.87 -2.23 18.21
C ALA A 70 2.85 -2.01 17.04
N ASP A 71 4.15 -2.19 17.28
CA ASP A 71 5.19 -2.11 16.27
C ASP A 71 4.93 -3.12 15.15
N LYS A 72 4.55 -4.35 15.50
CA LYS A 72 4.21 -5.41 14.54
C LYS A 72 3.03 -5.01 13.66
N VAL A 73 1.99 -4.40 14.21
CA VAL A 73 0.81 -3.96 13.45
C VAL A 73 1.19 -2.83 12.50
N LEU A 74 1.79 -1.76 13.02
CA LEU A 74 2.08 -0.54 12.25
C LEU A 74 3.14 -0.77 11.17
N ASN A 75 4.16 -1.57 11.47
CA ASN A 75 5.25 -1.89 10.56
C ASN A 75 4.90 -3.01 9.56
N ASN A 76 3.76 -3.71 9.68
CA ASN A 76 3.45 -4.90 8.88
C ASN A 76 3.44 -4.59 7.38
N ALA A 77 2.72 -3.54 6.97
CA ALA A 77 2.62 -3.17 5.56
C ALA A 77 3.97 -2.67 4.99
N ILE A 78 4.77 -1.97 5.80
CA ILE A 78 6.12 -1.51 5.43
C ILE A 78 7.05 -2.69 5.24
N THR A 79 6.99 -3.66 6.17
CA THR A 79 7.72 -4.92 6.09
C THR A 79 7.38 -5.65 4.80
N GLY A 80 6.09 -5.86 4.52
CA GLY A 80 5.64 -6.52 3.29
C GLY A 80 6.02 -5.78 2.01
N LEU A 81 6.19 -4.44 2.07
CA LEU A 81 6.66 -3.65 0.94
C LEU A 81 8.14 -3.93 0.63
N ILE A 82 9.01 -3.83 1.64
CA ILE A 82 10.47 -3.97 1.46
C ILE A 82 10.93 -5.42 1.28
N THR A 83 10.22 -6.39 1.89
CA THR A 83 10.58 -7.81 1.77
C THR A 83 10.02 -8.47 0.51
N ARG A 84 9.14 -7.80 -0.25
CA ARG A 84 8.63 -8.34 -1.52
C ARG A 84 9.73 -8.65 -2.53
N ASP A 85 10.87 -7.95 -2.44
CA ASP A 85 12.02 -8.14 -3.34
C ASP A 85 13.09 -9.10 -2.77
N PHE A 86 12.79 -9.80 -1.67
CA PHE A 86 13.70 -10.76 -1.03
C PHE A 86 13.57 -12.15 -1.67
N ILE A 87 13.88 -12.26 -2.96
CA ILE A 87 13.76 -13.52 -3.70
C ILE A 87 14.79 -14.57 -3.19
N ASP A 88 16.01 -14.12 -2.86
CA ASP A 88 17.12 -15.00 -2.43
C ASP A 88 17.67 -14.64 -1.05
N VAL A 89 16.87 -13.95 -0.22
CA VAL A 89 17.30 -13.47 1.09
C VAL A 89 16.54 -14.23 2.16
N THR A 90 17.25 -15.07 2.90
CA THR A 90 16.69 -15.75 4.07
C THR A 90 16.77 -14.83 5.28
N TYR A 91 15.63 -14.55 5.90
CA TYR A 91 15.54 -13.87 7.19
C TYR A 91 14.56 -14.59 8.10
N VAL A 92 14.72 -14.42 9.41
CA VAL A 92 13.86 -15.08 10.41
C VAL A 92 12.51 -14.37 10.47
N GLN A 93 11.41 -15.11 10.47
CA GLN A 93 10.07 -14.53 10.65
C GLN A 93 10.01 -13.75 11.97
N GLY A 94 9.50 -12.52 11.94
CA GLY A 94 9.48 -11.62 13.09
C GLY A 94 10.78 -10.84 13.32
N THR A 95 11.73 -10.88 12.37
CA THR A 95 12.88 -9.96 12.39
C THR A 95 12.38 -8.51 12.47
N PRO A 96 12.89 -7.68 13.39
CA PRO A 96 12.49 -6.27 13.52
C PRO A 96 12.68 -5.48 12.22
N LEU A 97 11.78 -4.53 11.94
CA LEU A 97 11.81 -3.73 10.71
C LEU A 97 13.16 -3.03 10.51
N LYS A 98 13.78 -2.51 11.58
CA LYS A 98 15.13 -1.91 11.53
C LYS A 98 16.18 -2.82 10.91
N ASN A 99 16.23 -4.07 11.37
CA ASN A 99 17.20 -5.05 10.84
C ASN A 99 16.83 -5.47 9.42
N LEU A 100 15.53 -5.58 9.11
CA LEU A 100 15.07 -5.85 7.74
C LEU A 100 15.43 -4.72 6.78
N PHE A 101 15.39 -3.47 7.25
CA PHE A 101 15.79 -2.30 6.46
C PHE A 101 17.28 -2.32 6.11
N ASP A 102 18.14 -2.68 7.06
CA ASP A 102 19.58 -2.86 6.80
C ASP A 102 19.83 -3.98 5.77
N ILE A 103 19.15 -5.12 5.93
CA ILE A 103 19.24 -6.23 4.96
C ILE A 103 18.75 -5.77 3.58
N PHE A 104 17.61 -5.07 3.53
CA PHE A 104 17.00 -4.56 2.32
C PHE A 104 17.94 -3.60 1.58
N THR A 105 18.43 -2.57 2.25
CA THR A 105 19.29 -1.53 1.64
C THR A 105 20.62 -2.12 1.18
N ASN A 106 21.26 -3.00 1.95
CA ASN A 106 22.47 -3.72 1.52
C ASN A 106 22.21 -4.59 0.27
N ARG A 107 21.04 -5.25 0.20
CA ARG A 107 20.66 -6.03 -1.00
C ARG A 107 20.41 -5.11 -2.19
N ARG A 108 19.73 -3.98 -2.00
CA ARG A 108 19.50 -2.97 -3.04
C ARG A 108 20.82 -2.42 -3.58
N GLU A 109 21.77 -2.07 -2.71
CA GLU A 109 23.09 -1.60 -3.10
C GLU A 109 23.81 -2.62 -4.00
N ARG A 110 23.79 -3.91 -3.63
CA ARG A 110 24.35 -4.96 -4.49
C ARG A 110 23.66 -5.00 -5.86
N VAL A 111 22.33 -5.05 -5.90
CA VAL A 111 21.57 -5.20 -7.15
C VAL A 111 21.75 -3.99 -8.07
N LEU A 112 21.67 -2.77 -7.51
CA LEU A 112 21.71 -1.53 -8.26
C LEU A 112 23.14 -1.10 -8.64
N CYS A 113 24.11 -1.22 -7.71
CA CYS A 113 25.48 -0.78 -7.95
C CYS A 113 26.33 -1.86 -8.62
N ARG A 114 26.28 -3.10 -8.11
CA ARG A 114 27.19 -4.18 -8.57
C ARG A 114 26.60 -4.97 -9.73
N ASP A 115 25.36 -5.43 -9.58
CA ASP A 115 24.69 -6.23 -10.61
C ASP A 115 24.11 -5.33 -11.73
N GLN A 116 24.04 -4.01 -11.50
CA GLN A 116 23.58 -2.97 -12.43
C GLN A 116 22.16 -3.21 -12.98
N LYS A 117 21.28 -3.79 -12.16
CA LYS A 117 19.89 -4.07 -12.54
C LYS A 117 18.93 -3.06 -11.92
N ASN A 118 18.17 -2.35 -12.76
CA ASN A 118 17.11 -1.44 -12.31
C ASN A 118 15.79 -2.20 -12.07
N GLU A 119 15.78 -3.11 -11.10
CA GLU A 119 14.63 -3.97 -10.77
C GLU A 119 14.28 -3.94 -9.27
N GLY A 120 13.01 -4.26 -8.95
CA GLY A 120 12.48 -4.15 -7.59
C GLY A 120 12.33 -2.69 -7.14
N LEU A 121 12.26 -2.45 -5.83
CA LEU A 121 12.17 -1.10 -5.25
C LEU A 121 13.44 -0.29 -5.56
N LEU A 122 13.24 0.81 -6.28
CA LEU A 122 14.26 1.78 -6.64
C LEU A 122 14.29 2.94 -5.66
N ASP A 123 13.13 3.46 -5.27
CA ASP A 123 13.00 4.54 -4.30
C ASP A 123 11.84 4.25 -3.35
N LEU A 124 11.96 4.72 -2.11
CA LEU A 124 10.92 4.63 -1.09
C LEU A 124 11.05 5.84 -0.17
N ASN A 125 10.03 6.68 -0.08
CA ASN A 125 10.09 7.92 0.70
C ASN A 125 8.89 8.05 1.61
N THR A 126 9.13 8.44 2.86
CA THR A 126 8.08 8.82 3.81
C THR A 126 7.60 10.21 3.47
N VAL A 127 6.33 10.33 3.07
CA VAL A 127 5.70 11.63 2.77
C VAL A 127 5.32 12.32 4.09
N PHE A 128 4.71 11.57 5.01
CA PHE A 128 4.43 12.04 6.37
C PHE A 128 4.16 10.86 7.32
N VAL A 129 4.24 11.18 8.61
CA VAL A 129 3.66 10.39 9.71
C VAL A 129 2.86 11.35 10.57
N SER A 130 1.61 11.00 10.86
CA SER A 130 0.74 11.73 11.78
C SER A 130 0.37 10.80 12.91
N ASP A 131 0.94 11.04 14.08
CA ASP A 131 0.70 10.26 15.28
C ASP A 131 0.14 11.16 16.38
N VAL A 132 -1.14 10.97 16.68
CA VAL A 132 -1.89 11.73 17.68
C VAL A 132 -2.54 10.76 18.67
N GLU A 133 -3.18 11.29 19.72
CA GLU A 133 -3.80 10.47 20.76
C GLU A 133 -4.82 9.45 20.22
N LYS A 134 -5.57 9.81 19.17
CA LYS A 134 -6.67 8.99 18.65
C LYS A 134 -6.29 8.05 17.49
N PHE A 135 -5.20 8.32 16.77
CA PHE A 135 -4.81 7.50 15.61
C PHE A 135 -3.33 7.66 15.27
N THR A 136 -2.84 6.70 14.47
CA THR A 136 -1.56 6.79 13.78
C THR A 136 -1.80 6.63 12.28
N SER A 137 -1.27 7.53 11.47
CA SER A 137 -1.40 7.52 10.02
C SER A 137 -0.07 7.82 9.34
N TYR A 138 0.16 7.25 8.17
CA TYR A 138 1.34 7.52 7.38
C TYR A 138 1.08 7.35 5.89
N GLU A 139 1.93 7.99 5.09
CA GLU A 139 2.00 7.81 3.65
C GLU A 139 3.44 7.58 3.21
N LEU A 140 3.65 6.51 2.44
CA LEU A 140 4.90 6.26 1.72
C LEU A 140 4.65 6.38 0.21
N LYS A 141 5.59 6.98 -0.52
CA LYS A 141 5.65 6.95 -1.98
C LYS A 141 6.82 6.06 -2.40
N TYR A 142 6.64 5.24 -3.43
CA TYR A 142 7.70 4.36 -3.91
C TYR A 142 7.74 4.27 -5.43
N THR A 143 8.91 3.87 -5.94
CA THR A 143 9.14 3.49 -7.33
C THR A 143 9.66 2.06 -7.34
N ARG A 144 9.05 1.18 -8.14
CA ARG A 144 9.45 -0.23 -8.30
C ARG A 144 9.59 -0.54 -9.78
N GLY A 145 10.83 -0.69 -10.26
CA GLY A 145 11.10 -0.72 -11.70
C GLY A 145 10.52 0.53 -12.36
N ASN A 146 9.55 0.35 -13.27
CA ASN A 146 8.86 1.45 -13.95
C ASN A 146 7.55 1.88 -13.26
N GLU A 147 7.11 1.16 -12.22
CA GLU A 147 5.85 1.44 -11.55
C GLU A 147 6.06 2.42 -10.39
N LYS A 148 5.25 3.47 -10.34
CA LYS A 148 5.15 4.35 -9.16
C LYS A 148 3.93 3.94 -8.34
N GLY A 149 4.03 4.04 -7.03
CA GLY A 149 2.93 3.67 -6.14
C GLY A 149 3.00 4.39 -4.80
N ARG A 150 1.96 4.17 -4.00
CA ARG A 150 1.84 4.74 -2.66
C ARG A 150 1.27 3.72 -1.68
N LEU A 151 1.68 3.83 -0.42
CA LEU A 151 1.13 3.08 0.71
C LEU A 151 0.57 4.07 1.72
N LEU A 152 -0.75 4.09 1.88
CA LEU A 152 -1.46 4.95 2.83
C LEU A 152 -2.14 4.07 3.87
N ARG A 153 -1.94 4.38 5.14
CA ARG A 153 -2.54 3.62 6.25
C ARG A 153 -2.97 4.54 7.38
N THR A 154 -4.06 4.17 8.04
CA THR A 154 -4.55 4.82 9.26
C THR A 154 -5.03 3.75 10.23
N PHE A 155 -4.60 3.85 11.49
CA PHE A 155 -4.95 2.95 12.57
C PHE A 155 -5.55 3.73 13.73
N LEU A 156 -6.78 3.38 14.14
CA LEU A 156 -7.45 4.00 15.28
C LEU A 156 -6.95 3.44 16.60
N LYS A 157 -6.64 4.32 17.56
CA LYS A 157 -6.31 3.98 18.95
C LYS A 157 -7.59 3.86 19.81
N PRO A 158 -7.56 3.04 20.87
CA PRO A 158 -6.41 2.29 21.39
C PRO A 158 -6.14 0.94 20.71
N GLU A 159 -7.07 0.40 19.93
CA GLU A 159 -6.98 -0.99 19.42
C GLU A 159 -6.03 -1.17 18.22
N LEU A 160 -5.55 -0.08 17.63
CA LEU A 160 -4.82 -0.04 16.36
C LEU A 160 -5.57 -0.76 15.23
N LYS A 161 -6.90 -0.58 15.18
CA LYS A 161 -7.72 -1.07 14.07
C LYS A 161 -7.42 -0.24 12.82
N GLU A 162 -6.97 -0.88 11.74
CA GLU A 162 -6.89 -0.23 10.42
C GLU A 162 -8.28 0.18 9.96
N ILE A 163 -8.41 1.39 9.40
CA ILE A 163 -9.67 1.89 8.85
C ILE A 163 -9.53 2.24 7.38
N HIS A 164 -10.62 2.02 6.65
CA HIS A 164 -10.82 2.46 5.28
C HIS A 164 -11.89 3.54 5.23
N LEU A 165 -12.06 4.19 4.07
CA LEU A 165 -13.05 5.26 3.96
C LEU A 165 -14.46 4.73 4.22
N SER A 166 -14.78 3.51 3.79
CA SER A 166 -16.07 2.86 4.03
C SER A 166 -16.46 2.76 5.50
N ASP A 167 -15.48 2.64 6.42
CA ASP A 167 -15.75 2.60 7.86
C ASP A 167 -16.27 3.94 8.41
N LEU A 168 -16.04 5.04 7.67
CA LEU A 168 -16.37 6.40 8.06
C LEU A 168 -17.65 6.92 7.38
N ILE A 169 -18.18 6.22 6.38
CA ILE A 169 -19.34 6.69 5.60
C ILE A 169 -20.63 6.16 6.23
N PRO A 170 -21.54 7.02 6.73
CA PRO A 170 -22.90 6.61 7.08
C PRO A 170 -23.64 6.02 5.88
N GLU A 171 -24.45 4.98 6.09
CA GLU A 171 -25.14 4.25 5.00
C GLU A 171 -25.92 5.16 4.04
N ASN A 172 -26.58 6.21 4.56
CA ASN A 172 -27.35 7.17 3.75
C ASN A 172 -26.49 8.23 3.02
N LYS A 173 -25.16 8.19 3.15
CA LYS A 173 -24.21 9.17 2.59
C LYS A 173 -23.27 8.61 1.52
N LYS A 174 -23.36 7.31 1.21
CA LYS A 174 -22.51 6.66 0.20
C LYS A 174 -22.55 7.33 -1.17
N GLY A 175 -23.74 7.75 -1.62
CA GLY A 175 -23.90 8.47 -2.90
C GLY A 175 -23.23 9.84 -2.90
N ASP A 176 -23.47 10.64 -1.87
CA ASP A 176 -22.88 11.99 -1.71
C ASP A 176 -21.35 11.91 -1.70
N ILE A 177 -20.79 10.98 -0.91
CA ILE A 177 -19.34 10.77 -0.82
C ILE A 177 -18.76 10.37 -2.17
N LYS A 178 -19.41 9.46 -2.90
CA LYS A 178 -18.95 9.09 -4.24
C LYS A 178 -18.86 10.29 -5.17
N ILE A 179 -19.90 11.14 -5.20
CA ILE A 179 -19.93 12.34 -6.05
C ILE A 179 -18.79 13.30 -5.68
N ILE A 180 -18.55 13.52 -4.37
CA ILE A 180 -17.47 14.39 -3.88
C ILE A 180 -16.10 13.84 -4.32
N PHE A 181 -15.85 12.55 -4.12
CA PHE A 181 -14.55 11.94 -4.46
C PHE A 181 -14.34 11.83 -5.96
N ASP A 182 -15.36 11.55 -6.77
CA ASP A 182 -15.27 11.54 -8.24
C ASP A 182 -14.90 12.94 -8.78
N ALA A 183 -15.53 14.00 -8.25
CA ALA A 183 -15.23 15.36 -8.65
C ALA A 183 -13.77 15.75 -8.32
N ASN A 184 -13.29 15.38 -7.13
CA ASN A 184 -11.90 15.65 -6.74
C ASN A 184 -10.90 14.74 -7.46
N LEU A 185 -11.29 13.51 -7.85
CA LEU A 185 -10.46 12.61 -8.66
C LEU A 185 -10.18 13.21 -10.02
N GLN A 186 -11.19 13.78 -10.67
CA GLN A 186 -11.00 14.44 -11.97
C GLN A 186 -9.93 15.55 -11.88
N GLN A 187 -9.97 16.36 -10.83
CA GLN A 187 -8.97 17.40 -10.59
C GLN A 187 -7.59 16.81 -10.27
N ALA A 188 -7.52 15.76 -9.45
CA ALA A 188 -6.28 15.10 -9.08
C ALA A 188 -5.57 14.49 -10.30
N VAL A 189 -6.31 13.84 -11.20
CA VAL A 189 -5.77 13.31 -12.46
C VAL A 189 -5.33 14.45 -13.38
N ALA A 190 -6.13 15.52 -13.51
CA ALA A 190 -5.76 16.68 -14.32
C ALA A 190 -4.42 17.30 -13.86
N ASN A 191 -4.14 17.31 -12.56
CA ASN A 191 -2.90 17.85 -12.00
C ASN A 191 -1.64 17.07 -12.38
N LEU A 192 -1.75 15.83 -12.88
CA LEU A 192 -0.61 15.08 -13.43
C LEU A 192 0.00 15.76 -14.66
N ILE A 193 -0.73 16.67 -15.32
CA ILE A 193 -0.22 17.49 -16.43
C ILE A 193 1.10 18.21 -16.10
N ASN A 194 1.30 18.55 -14.82
CA ASN A 194 2.49 19.25 -14.35
C ASN A 194 3.76 18.37 -14.37
N GLU A 195 3.60 17.06 -14.48
CA GLU A 195 4.70 16.09 -14.60
C GLU A 195 5.03 15.76 -16.07
N ILE A 196 4.27 16.28 -17.04
CA ILE A 196 4.40 15.99 -18.47
C ILE A 196 5.18 17.12 -19.16
N PRO A 197 6.25 16.82 -19.92
CA PRO A 197 6.92 17.80 -20.77
C PRO A 197 5.93 18.44 -21.77
N GLY A 198 6.05 19.74 -21.99
CA GLY A 198 5.16 20.47 -22.90
C GLY A 198 5.19 19.97 -24.35
N GLY A 199 4.20 20.37 -25.14
CA GLY A 199 4.06 20.01 -26.56
C GLY A 199 2.97 18.96 -26.81
N ASP A 200 3.15 18.14 -27.84
CA ASP A 200 2.11 17.21 -28.32
C ASP A 200 1.67 16.19 -27.26
N LEU A 201 2.60 15.68 -26.46
CA LEU A 201 2.30 14.72 -25.39
C LEU A 201 1.39 15.34 -24.31
N GLN A 202 1.63 16.61 -23.98
CA GLN A 202 0.81 17.37 -23.04
C GLN A 202 -0.60 17.62 -23.60
N ASN A 203 -0.72 17.97 -24.89
CA ASN A 203 -2.01 18.16 -25.56
C ASN A 203 -2.85 16.89 -25.58
N LYS A 204 -2.23 15.74 -25.87
CA LYS A 204 -2.91 14.43 -25.81
C LYS A 204 -3.41 14.10 -24.41
N PHE A 205 -2.65 14.42 -23.36
CA PHE A 205 -3.10 14.22 -21.99
C PHE A 205 -4.31 15.09 -21.66
N ILE A 206 -4.29 16.37 -22.06
CA ILE A 206 -5.42 17.29 -21.87
C ILE A 206 -6.67 16.75 -22.55
N GLU A 207 -6.55 16.26 -23.79
CA GLU A 207 -7.66 15.67 -24.53
C GLU A 207 -8.18 14.40 -23.84
N HIS A 208 -7.29 13.50 -23.42
CA HIS A 208 -7.67 12.29 -22.69
C HIS A 208 -8.43 12.61 -21.41
N VAL A 209 -7.92 13.52 -20.57
CA VAL A 209 -8.57 13.90 -19.32
C VAL A 209 -9.92 14.57 -19.55
N ARG A 210 -10.06 15.41 -20.59
CA ARG A 210 -11.36 16.03 -20.93
C ARG A 210 -12.42 15.04 -21.38
N ASN A 211 -12.00 13.95 -22.03
CA ASN A 211 -12.91 12.96 -22.61
C ASN A 211 -13.10 11.71 -21.73
N THR A 212 -12.43 11.64 -20.59
CA THR A 212 -12.48 10.48 -19.68
C THR A 212 -13.06 10.91 -18.34
N ALA A 213 -14.14 10.25 -17.91
CA ALA A 213 -14.70 10.42 -16.58
C ALA A 213 -14.00 9.46 -15.61
N PHE A 214 -13.13 9.99 -14.75
CA PHE A 214 -12.51 9.19 -13.71
C PHE A 214 -13.45 9.08 -12.52
N GLN A 215 -13.66 7.85 -12.04
CA GLN A 215 -14.60 7.58 -10.96
C GLN A 215 -14.04 6.55 -9.98
N PHE A 216 -14.49 6.64 -8.74
CA PHE A 216 -14.38 5.59 -7.75
C PHE A 216 -15.48 4.55 -7.96
N ASP A 217 -15.11 3.29 -7.79
CA ASP A 217 -16.02 2.20 -7.52
C ASP A 217 -16.28 2.12 -6.01
N PRO A 218 -17.47 1.67 -5.55
CA PRO A 218 -17.74 1.50 -4.12
C PRO A 218 -16.70 0.65 -3.40
N LYS A 219 -16.15 -0.37 -4.08
CA LYS A 219 -15.08 -1.23 -3.54
C LYS A 219 -13.76 -0.49 -3.31
N ASP A 220 -13.52 0.63 -4.00
CA ASP A 220 -12.33 1.42 -3.72
C ASP A 220 -12.38 2.00 -2.31
N PHE A 221 -13.55 2.35 -1.79
CA PHE A 221 -13.69 2.88 -0.43
C PHE A 221 -13.40 1.83 0.66
N GLU A 222 -13.48 0.54 0.30
CA GLU A 222 -13.19 -0.59 1.18
C GLU A 222 -11.72 -1.03 1.11
N ASN A 223 -11.03 -0.77 0.00
CA ASN A 223 -9.71 -1.36 -0.28
C ASN A 223 -8.58 -0.34 -0.49
N SER A 224 -8.93 0.91 -0.79
CA SER A 224 -7.93 1.95 -1.05
C SER A 224 -7.22 2.38 0.23
N GLY A 225 -5.98 2.82 0.07
CA GLY A 225 -5.24 3.41 1.17
C GLY A 225 -5.86 4.74 1.61
N LEU A 226 -6.11 4.86 2.92
CA LEU A 226 -6.61 6.05 3.58
C LEU A 226 -5.55 6.57 4.55
N ALA A 227 -5.20 7.84 4.44
CA ALA A 227 -4.31 8.50 5.39
C ALA A 227 -4.86 9.86 5.81
N PHE A 228 -4.59 10.25 7.05
CA PHE A 228 -4.89 11.57 7.59
C PHE A 228 -3.58 12.30 7.85
N GLN A 229 -3.35 13.38 7.11
CA GLN A 229 -2.19 14.23 7.27
C GLN A 229 -2.55 15.42 8.16
N PHE A 230 -1.94 15.47 9.35
CA PHE A 230 -2.14 16.54 10.31
C PHE A 230 -0.88 17.41 10.32
N ASN A 231 -0.91 18.51 9.57
CA ASN A 231 0.20 19.47 9.48
C ASN A 231 0.14 20.52 10.61
N SER A 232 -1.05 20.76 11.17
CA SER A 232 -1.31 21.62 12.32
C SER A 232 -2.71 21.34 12.90
N GLU A 233 -3.08 21.98 14.01
CA GLU A 233 -4.44 21.87 14.58
C GLU A 233 -5.56 22.28 13.59
N ILE A 234 -5.24 23.18 12.65
CA ILE A 234 -6.17 23.73 11.67
C ILE A 234 -6.08 23.06 10.29
N SER A 235 -5.00 22.34 9.98
CA SER A 235 -4.82 21.65 8.69
C SER A 235 -4.81 20.14 8.91
N LYS A 236 -5.95 19.53 8.62
CA LYS A 236 -6.23 18.10 8.75
C LYS A 236 -6.77 17.60 7.41
N ASN A 237 -5.94 16.96 6.62
CA ASN A 237 -6.31 16.52 5.27
C ASN A 237 -6.59 15.01 5.26
N LEU A 238 -7.75 14.63 4.72
CA LEU A 238 -8.06 13.25 4.36
C LEU A 238 -7.48 12.98 2.99
N ARG A 239 -6.68 11.94 2.88
CA ARG A 239 -5.99 11.53 1.65
C ARG A 239 -6.43 10.11 1.29
N LEU A 240 -7.02 9.95 0.11
CA LEU A 240 -7.42 8.66 -0.43
C LEU A 240 -6.67 8.38 -1.73
N SER A 241 -6.07 7.20 -1.86
CA SER A 241 -5.40 6.79 -3.08
C SER A 241 -6.37 6.15 -4.07
N LYS A 242 -6.23 6.45 -5.36
CA LYS A 242 -6.90 5.72 -6.44
C LYS A 242 -5.89 5.37 -7.52
N LYS A 243 -5.86 4.11 -7.93
CA LYS A 243 -5.19 3.73 -9.17
C LYS A 243 -6.10 4.08 -10.35
N VAL A 244 -5.62 4.91 -11.26
CA VAL A 244 -6.34 5.27 -12.49
C VAL A 244 -5.68 4.61 -13.68
N GLU A 245 -6.47 4.24 -14.68
CA GLU A 245 -5.94 3.73 -15.93
C GLU A 245 -5.56 4.90 -16.83
N LEU A 246 -4.27 4.99 -17.18
CA LEU A 246 -3.75 5.97 -18.12
C LEU A 246 -3.31 5.26 -19.41
N PRO A 247 -3.39 5.94 -20.57
CA PRO A 247 -2.80 5.43 -21.80
C PRO A 247 -1.31 5.13 -21.64
N LYS A 248 -0.81 4.10 -22.34
CA LYS A 248 0.59 3.61 -22.24
C LYS A 248 1.65 4.68 -22.44
N GLU A 249 1.37 5.68 -23.27
CA GLU A 249 2.28 6.81 -23.49
C GLU A 249 2.52 7.66 -22.22
N PHE A 250 1.73 7.45 -21.16
CA PHE A 250 1.84 8.08 -19.85
C PHE A 250 2.29 7.12 -18.73
N ASP A 251 2.78 5.92 -19.04
CA ASP A 251 3.24 4.92 -18.04
C ASP A 251 4.35 5.46 -17.10
N PHE A 252 5.00 6.58 -17.47
CA PHE A 252 5.98 7.26 -16.63
C PHE A 252 5.36 8.10 -15.49
N LEU A 253 4.06 8.39 -15.55
CA LEU A 253 3.32 9.12 -14.51
C LEU A 253 3.00 8.19 -13.33
N ASN A 254 2.77 8.79 -12.16
CA ASN A 254 2.22 8.03 -11.04
C ASN A 254 0.71 7.87 -11.21
N ASP A 255 0.30 6.70 -11.69
CA ASP A 255 -1.10 6.35 -11.89
C ASP A 255 -1.87 6.09 -10.57
N THR A 256 -1.17 6.04 -9.43
CA THR A 256 -1.77 6.05 -8.10
C THR A 256 -1.90 7.49 -7.60
N VAL A 257 -3.00 8.13 -8.01
CA VAL A 257 -3.34 9.51 -7.68
C VAL A 257 -3.87 9.63 -6.25
N ILE A 258 -3.68 10.81 -5.66
CA ILE A 258 -4.19 11.13 -4.33
C ILE A 258 -5.29 12.16 -4.46
N VAL A 259 -6.47 11.79 -3.97
CA VAL A 259 -7.54 12.74 -3.68
C VAL A 259 -7.32 13.24 -2.26
N GLU A 260 -7.06 14.54 -2.14
CA GLU A 260 -6.81 15.23 -0.89
C GLU A 260 -7.93 16.24 -0.64
N ILE A 261 -8.62 16.10 0.50
CA ILE A 261 -9.71 16.99 0.89
C ILE A 261 -9.49 17.39 2.34
N ASP A 262 -9.69 18.67 2.66
CA ASP A 262 -9.73 19.11 4.05
C ASP A 262 -10.85 18.35 4.78
N ALA A 263 -10.46 17.62 5.81
CA ALA A 263 -11.34 16.68 6.46
C ALA A 263 -12.48 17.41 7.24
N TYR A 264 -12.32 18.69 7.61
CA TYR A 264 -13.42 19.48 8.16
C TYR A 264 -14.58 19.66 7.16
N GLN A 265 -14.28 19.74 5.85
CA GLN A 265 -15.29 19.86 4.79
C GLN A 265 -16.16 18.60 4.66
N LEU A 266 -15.68 17.47 5.19
CA LEU A 266 -16.36 16.18 5.11
C LEU A 266 -17.14 15.81 6.37
N THR A 267 -17.11 16.64 7.42
CA THR A 267 -17.75 16.35 8.72
C THR A 267 -19.26 16.14 8.65
N HIS A 268 -19.95 16.74 7.66
CA HIS A 268 -21.38 16.49 7.42
C HIS A 268 -21.67 15.16 6.70
N TYR A 269 -20.65 14.52 6.14
CA TYR A 269 -20.77 13.33 5.29
C TYR A 269 -20.05 12.10 5.86
N LEU A 270 -19.07 12.29 6.74
CA LEU A 270 -18.25 11.25 7.36
C LEU A 270 -18.32 11.34 8.89
N ASP A 271 -18.31 10.18 9.56
CA ASP A 271 -18.07 10.13 11.00
C ASP A 271 -16.58 10.31 11.29
N LEU A 272 -16.18 11.56 11.53
CA LEU A 272 -14.81 11.94 11.86
C LEU A 272 -14.59 12.19 13.35
N SER A 273 -15.55 11.84 14.21
CA SER A 273 -15.49 12.11 15.67
C SER A 273 -14.24 11.51 16.34
N ARG A 274 -13.75 10.38 15.84
CA ARG A 274 -12.51 9.73 16.30
C ARG A 274 -11.24 10.28 15.66
N ILE A 275 -11.33 11.19 14.70
CA ILE A 275 -10.19 11.73 13.95
C ILE A 275 -10.01 13.23 14.25
N ILE A 276 -11.10 14.00 14.21
CA ILE A 276 -11.12 15.45 14.31
C ILE A 276 -12.02 15.82 15.49
N ASN A 277 -11.40 16.24 16.58
CA ASN A 277 -12.02 17.16 17.54
C ASN A 277 -11.44 18.55 17.30
#